data_AF-A0A2W4R8L4-F1
#
_entry.id   AF-A0A2W4R8L4-F1
#
_cell.length_a   1.000
_cell.length_b   1.000
_cell.length_c   1.000
_cell.angle_alpha   90.00
_cell.angle_beta   90.00
_cell.angle_gamma   90.00
#
_symmetry.space_group_name_H-M   'P 1'
#
loop_
_entity.id
_entity.type
_entity.pdbx_description
1 polymer ?
#
loop_
_entity_poly.entity_id
_entity_poly.type
_entity_poly.pdbx_seq_one_letter_code
_entity_poly.pdbx_strand_id
1 'polypeptide(L)'
;MMQLDSFLLLLGTFTILLLFLQRTDPKRRLVVAIGLLLLLVLIVRYINYRNLHTEGQLAFIVALVLNGLFWLFIGRYNPVKSGDEIKVLGLDD
;
A
#
# COMPACT_ATOMS: atom_id res chain seq x y z
N MET A 1 -2.44 10.47 -25.73
CA MET A 1 -3.37 11.24 -24.89
C MET A 1 -3.58 10.43 -23.62
N MET A 2 -3.35 11.00 -22.45
CA MET A 2 -3.33 10.26 -21.18
C MET A 2 -4.72 9.69 -20.87
N GLN A 3 -4.81 8.40 -20.55
CA GLN A 3 -6.08 7.78 -20.14
C GLN A 3 -6.32 8.07 -18.65
N LEU A 4 -7.06 9.16 -18.37
CA LEU A 4 -7.28 9.66 -17.02
C LEU A 4 -7.95 8.62 -16.11
N ASP A 5 -8.94 7.88 -16.62
CA ASP A 5 -9.65 6.85 -15.84
C ASP A 5 -8.71 5.71 -15.41
N SER A 6 -7.91 5.20 -16.35
CA SER A 6 -6.92 4.16 -16.09
C SER A 6 -5.85 4.64 -15.11
N PHE A 7 -5.40 5.89 -15.25
CA PHE A 7 -4.44 6.48 -14.33
C PHE A 7 -4.98 6.59 -12.91
N LEU A 8 -6.19 7.10 -12.72
CA LEU A 8 -6.82 7.23 -11.40
C LEU A 8 -7.03 5.87 -10.73
N LEU A 9 -7.46 4.87 -11.50
CA LEU A 9 -7.62 3.50 -11.02
C LEU A 9 -6.29 2.92 -10.54
N LEU A 10 -5.24 3.04 -11.35
CA LEU A 10 -3.90 2.54 -10.98
C LEU A 10 -3.32 3.29 -9.78
N LEU A 11 -3.50 4.62 -9.73
CA LEU A 11 -3.05 5.46 -8.62
C LEU A 11 -3.72 5.05 -7.31
N GLY A 12 -5.05 4.92 -7.30
CA GLY A 12 -5.81 4.47 -6.14
C GLY A 12 -5.37 3.08 -5.70
N THR A 13 -5.23 2.16 -6.65
CA THR A 13 -4.81 0.78 -6.37
C THR A 13 -3.42 0.73 -5.74
N PHE A 14 -2.41 1.38 -6.34
CA PHE A 14 -1.06 1.43 -5.79
C PHE A 14 -1.03 2.11 -4.42
N THR A 15 -1.78 3.20 -4.24
CA THR A 15 -1.86 3.90 -2.96
C THR A 15 -2.36 2.97 -1.86
N ILE A 16 -3.43 2.22 -2.13
CA ILE A 16 -3.99 1.24 -1.19
C ILE A 16 -2.97 0.14 -0.88
N LEU A 17 -2.35 -0.47 -1.90
CA LEU A 17 -1.36 -1.54 -1.69
C LEU A 17 -0.19 -1.05 -0.82
N LEU A 18 0.32 0.15 -1.09
CA LEU A 18 1.40 0.75 -0.31
C LEU A 18 0.96 1.07 1.12
N LEU A 19 -0.26 1.56 1.34
CA LEU A 19 -0.79 1.80 2.68
C LEU A 19 -0.92 0.51 3.48
N PHE A 20 -1.40 -0.57 2.87
CA PHE A 20 -1.43 -1.89 3.50
C PHE A 20 -0.02 -2.34 3.89
N LEU A 21 0.95 -2.18 2.99
CA LEU A 21 2.35 -2.54 3.26
C LEU A 21 2.97 -1.68 4.38
N GLN A 22 2.62 -0.39 4.47
CA GLN A 22 3.07 0.53 5.51
C GLN A 22 2.42 0.25 6.88
N ARG A 23 1.15 -0.20 6.90
CA ARG A 23 0.35 -0.39 8.11
C ARG A 23 0.33 -1.83 8.62
N THR A 24 1.07 -2.73 7.99
CA THR A 24 1.23 -4.10 8.48
C THR A 24 2.27 -4.17 9.58
N ASP A 25 2.00 -5.00 10.60
CA ASP A 25 2.97 -5.32 11.65
C ASP A 25 4.32 -5.75 11.08
N PRO A 26 5.45 -5.28 11.65
CA PRO A 26 6.78 -5.62 11.15
C PRO A 26 7.03 -7.13 11.12
N LYS A 27 6.45 -7.89 12.08
CA LYS A 27 6.56 -9.35 12.15
C LYS A 27 5.80 -10.07 11.02
N ARG A 28 4.72 -9.49 10.52
CA ARG A 28 3.85 -10.08 9.48
C ARG A 28 4.06 -9.43 8.10
N ARG A 29 4.86 -8.37 8.03
CA ARG A 29 5.07 -7.56 6.83
C ARG A 29 5.58 -8.38 5.65
N LEU A 30 6.42 -9.38 5.89
CA LEU A 30 6.93 -10.24 4.82
C LEU A 30 5.83 -11.10 4.19
N VAL A 31 4.95 -11.69 5.01
CA VAL A 31 3.81 -12.48 4.51
C VAL A 31 2.84 -11.61 3.72
N VAL A 32 2.53 -10.42 4.24
CA VAL A 32 1.66 -9.46 3.51
C VAL A 32 2.35 -8.97 2.24
N ALA A 33 3.65 -8.67 2.27
CA ALA A 33 4.40 -8.26 1.08
C ALA A 33 4.35 -9.33 -0.02
N ILE A 34 4.45 -10.61 0.32
CA ILE A 34 4.30 -11.72 -0.64
C ILE A 34 2.89 -11.74 -1.24
N GLY A 35 1.84 -11.59 -0.41
CA GLY A 35 0.47 -11.51 -0.90
C GLY A 35 0.23 -10.31 -1.84
N LEU A 36 0.76 -9.13 -1.47
CA LEU A 36 0.69 -7.92 -2.29
C LEU A 36 1.51 -8.04 -3.58
N LEU A 37 2.60 -8.81 -3.57
CA LEU A 37 3.43 -9.06 -4.75
C LEU A 37 2.61 -9.79 -5.84
N LEU A 38 1.77 -10.76 -5.46
CA LEU A 38 0.86 -11.41 -6.41
C LEU A 38 -0.08 -10.40 -7.07
N LEU A 39 -0.64 -9.46 -6.30
CA LEU A 39 -1.48 -8.39 -6.84
C LEU A 39 -0.69 -7.46 -7.76
N LEU A 40 0.55 -7.13 -7.39
CA LEU A 40 1.43 -6.29 -8.21
C LEU A 40 1.72 -6.94 -9.57
N VAL A 41 1.95 -8.27 -9.60
CA VAL A 41 2.15 -9.02 -10.85
C VAL A 41 0.91 -8.94 -11.74
N LEU A 42 -0.30 -9.04 -11.18
CA LEU A 42 -1.54 -8.89 -11.95
C LEU A 42 -1.68 -7.48 -12.54
N ILE A 43 -1.32 -6.45 -11.77
CA ILE A 43 -1.35 -5.05 -12.24
C ILE A 43 -0.35 -4.83 -13.37
N VAL A 44 0.89 -5.31 -13.23
CA VAL A 44 1.91 -5.21 -14.29
C VAL A 44 1.44 -5.92 -15.56
N ARG A 45 0.84 -7.11 -15.42
CA ARG A 45 0.27 -7.83 -16.56
C ARG A 45 -0.87 -7.06 -17.22
N TYR A 46 -1.75 -6.43 -16.44
CA TYR A 46 -2.82 -5.58 -16.95
C TYR A 46 -2.28 -4.35 -17.70
N ILE A 47 -1.28 -3.66 -17.13
CA ILE A 47 -0.62 -2.51 -17.76
C ILE A 47 -0.02 -2.90 -19.11
N ASN A 48 0.68 -4.03 -19.18
CA ASN A 48 1.29 -4.53 -20.40
C ASN A 48 0.22 -4.90 -21.45
N TYR A 49 -0.87 -5.55 -21.04
CA TYR A 49 -1.95 -5.92 -21.95
C TYR A 49 -2.67 -4.70 -22.56
N ARG A 50 -2.78 -3.62 -21.79
CA ARG A 50 -3.45 -2.37 -22.23
C ARG A 50 -2.47 -1.32 -22.79
N ASN A 51 -1.16 -1.63 -22.85
CA ASN A 51 -0.09 -0.70 -23.24
C ASN A 51 -0.07 0.62 -22.44
N LEU A 52 -0.39 0.58 -21.14
CA LEU A 52 -0.52 1.76 -20.26
C LEU A 52 0.75 2.07 -19.48
N HIS A 53 1.92 1.90 -20.09
CA HIS A 53 3.20 1.93 -19.37
C HIS A 53 3.46 3.30 -18.71
N THR A 54 3.19 4.38 -19.43
CA THR A 54 3.41 5.75 -18.94
C THR A 54 2.47 6.09 -17.78
N GLU A 55 1.18 5.80 -17.92
CA GLU A 55 0.18 6.01 -16.87
C GLU A 55 0.49 5.17 -15.63
N GLY A 56 0.90 3.90 -15.82
CA GLY A 56 1.26 3.01 -14.71
C GLY A 56 2.49 3.48 -13.95
N GLN A 57 3.54 3.92 -14.65
CA GLN A 57 4.75 4.47 -14.03
C GLN A 57 4.47 5.77 -13.27
N LEU A 58 3.74 6.70 -13.88
CA LEU A 58 3.34 7.94 -13.22
C LEU A 58 2.47 7.68 -12.00
N ALA A 59 1.46 6.80 -12.12
CA ALA A 59 0.58 6.44 -11.02
C ALA A 59 1.37 5.84 -9.85
N PHE A 60 2.36 4.98 -10.14
CA PHE A 60 3.21 4.39 -9.11
C PHE A 60 4.09 5.43 -8.41
N ILE A 61 4.73 6.33 -9.16
CA ILE A 61 5.56 7.42 -8.58
C ILE A 61 4.69 8.33 -7.70
N VAL A 62 3.53 8.75 -8.19
CA VAL A 62 2.62 9.61 -7.42
C VAL A 62 2.12 8.88 -6.17
N ALA A 63 1.77 7.59 -6.27
CA ALA A 63 1.36 6.79 -5.13
C ALA A 63 2.45 6.68 -4.05
N LEU A 64 3.73 6.53 -4.46
CA LEU A 64 4.88 6.54 -3.55
C LEU A 64 5.03 7.88 -2.83
N VAL A 65 4.93 8.99 -3.56
CA VAL A 65 4.99 10.34 -2.98
C VAL A 65 3.86 10.55 -1.98
N LEU A 66 2.62 10.23 -2.35
CA LEU A 66 1.47 10.35 -1.46
C LEU A 66 1.61 9.49 -0.20
N ASN A 67 2.08 8.25 -0.34
CA ASN A 67 2.34 7.36 0.79
C ASN A 67 3.49 7.86 1.67
N GLY A 68 4.53 8.47 1.07
CA GLY A 68 5.64 9.09 1.79
C GLY A 68 5.18 10.31 2.60
N LEU A 69 4.36 11.18 1.99
CA LEU A 69 3.77 12.32 2.69
C LEU A 69 2.81 11.87 3.80
N PHE A 70 1.97 10.87 3.53
CA PHE A 70 1.10 10.28 4.55
C PHE A 70 1.90 9.73 5.72
N TRP A 71 2.99 9.01 5.45
CA TRP A 71 3.87 8.51 6.50
C TRP A 71 4.52 9.67 7.29
N LEU A 72 5.02 10.70 6.61
CA LEU A 72 5.70 11.84 7.22
C LEU A 72 4.76 12.62 8.16
N PHE A 73 3.54 12.90 7.71
CA PHE A 73 2.59 13.74 8.46
C PHE A 73 1.74 12.97 9.47
N ILE A 74 1.37 11.72 9.18
CA ILE A 74 0.41 10.95 10.00
C ILE A 74 1.03 9.64 10.50
N GLY A 75 1.75 8.91 9.65
CA GLY A 75 2.33 7.61 9.97
C GLY A 75 3.30 7.63 11.16
N ARG A 76 4.14 8.67 11.25
CA ARG A 76 5.12 8.85 12.33
C ARG A 76 4.48 8.91 13.73
N TYR A 77 3.29 9.49 13.84
CA TYR A 77 2.64 9.75 15.12
C TYR A 77 1.71 8.61 15.57
N ASN A 78 1.40 7.68 14.66
CA ASN A 78 0.53 6.55 14.94
C ASN A 78 1.24 5.24 14.53
N PRO A 79 2.18 4.74 15.34
CA PRO A 79 2.88 3.49 15.04
C PRO A 79 1.92 2.30 15.11
N VAL A 80 2.18 1.27 14.28
CA VAL A 80 1.41 0.03 14.32
C VAL A 80 1.71 -0.70 15.62
N LYS A 81 0.68 -0.99 16.42
CA LYS A 81 0.82 -1.71 17.68
C LYS A 81 1.11 -3.18 17.40
N SER A 82 2.15 -3.71 18.05
CA SER A 82 2.45 -5.13 18.00
C SER A 82 1.27 -5.94 18.56
N GLY A 83 0.71 -6.85 17.77
CA GLY A 83 -0.39 -7.74 18.19
C GLY A 83 -0.03 -8.77 19.28
N ASP A 84 1.19 -8.75 19.81
CA ASP A 84 1.66 -9.69 20.84
C ASP A 84 1.34 -9.24 22.27
N GLU A 85 0.86 -8.02 22.46
CA GLU A 85 0.46 -7.50 23.77
C GLU A 85 -1.00 -7.90 24.04
N ILE A 86 -1.20 -9.07 24.65
CA ILE A 86 -2.52 -9.52 25.11
C ILE A 86 -2.91 -8.65 26.30
N LYS A 87 -3.67 -7.58 26.03
CA LYS A 87 -4.29 -6.77 27.08
C LYS A 87 -5.47 -7.55 27.66
N VAL A 88 -5.26 -8.21 28.79
CA VAL A 88 -6.33 -8.84 29.56
C VAL A 88 -7.18 -7.71 30.15
N LEU A 89 -8.39 -7.54 29.63
CA LEU A 89 -9.38 -6.60 30.18
C LEU A 89 -10.02 -7.27 31.40
N GLY A 90 -9.82 -6.70 32.59
CA GLY A 90 -10.47 -7.16 33.83
C GLY A 90 -9.57 -7.85 34.87
N LEU A 91 -8.26 -7.60 34.86
CA LEU A 91 -7.41 -7.87 36.03
C LEU A 91 -7.22 -6.58 36.83
N ASP A 92 -8.33 -6.02 37.32
CA ASP A 92 -8.30 -5.14 38.48
C ASP A 92 -8.33 -6.10 39.68
N ASP A 93 -7.37 -5.97 40.61
CA ASP A 93 -7.30 -6.77 41.84
C ASP A 93 -8.62 -6.79 42.62
#